data_AF-A0A353LT59-F1
#
_entry.id   AF-A0A353LT59-F1
#
_cell.length_a   1.000
_cell.length_b   1.000
_cell.length_c   1.000
_cell.angle_alpha   90.00
_cell.angle_beta   90.00
_cell.angle_gamma   90.00
#
_symmetry.space_group_name_H-M   'P 1'
#
loop_
_entity.id
_entity.type
_entity.pdbx_description
1 polymer ?
#
loop_
_entity_poly.entity_id
_entity_poly.type
_entity_poly.pdbx_seq_one_letter_code
_entity_poly.pdbx_strand_id
1 'polypeptide(L)'
;MTDNIAIIQLGPGAALLAAEIKAALPGAEIHSRQGVGSGDVAFTEVGTHLRALFAAGRPIIGICASAILIRCLAGALGDKTVEPPVIAVAEDGSAVVPLLGGHGGANELSQRLARALGSVAAITTASEVRFGLSLDEAPEGYRLADRVFVKPFVAQLLAGAGCRLEGQADWLRQSG
;
A
#
# COMPACT_ATOMS: atom_id res chain seq x y z
N MET A 1 -0.68 -7.97 11.33
CA MET A 1 -2.16 -7.89 11.46
C MET A 1 -2.70 -7.16 10.25
N THR A 2 -3.32 -7.89 9.31
CA THR A 2 -3.99 -7.31 8.13
C THR A 2 -5.25 -8.12 7.84
N ASP A 3 -6.03 -8.40 8.87
CA ASP A 3 -7.40 -8.85 8.66
C ASP A 3 -8.18 -7.63 8.16
N ASN A 4 -9.09 -7.82 7.19
CA ASN A 4 -10.01 -6.78 6.68
C ASN A 4 -9.54 -5.91 5.48
N ILE A 5 -8.60 -6.39 4.65
CA ILE A 5 -8.26 -5.74 3.36
C ILE A 5 -9.46 -5.80 2.40
N ALA A 6 -9.78 -4.69 1.74
CA ALA A 6 -10.83 -4.61 0.73
C ALA A 6 -10.25 -4.66 -0.70
N ILE A 7 -10.56 -5.72 -1.45
CA ILE A 7 -10.22 -5.89 -2.87
C ILE A 7 -11.40 -5.37 -3.70
N ILE A 8 -11.20 -4.34 -4.51
CA ILE A 8 -12.26 -3.65 -5.24
C ILE A 8 -12.29 -4.13 -6.69
N GLN A 9 -13.39 -4.79 -7.05
CA GLN A 9 -13.67 -5.31 -8.39
C GLN A 9 -14.67 -4.40 -9.11
N LEU A 10 -14.21 -3.72 -10.18
CA LEU A 10 -15.02 -2.74 -10.94
C LEU A 10 -15.44 -3.21 -12.35
N GLY A 11 -14.74 -4.20 -12.91
CA GLY A 11 -15.00 -4.79 -14.22
C GLY A 11 -14.98 -6.32 -14.19
N PRO A 12 -15.64 -7.01 -15.15
CA PRO A 12 -15.70 -8.47 -15.18
C PRO A 12 -14.33 -9.12 -15.41
N GLY A 13 -13.41 -8.42 -16.09
CA GLY A 13 -12.02 -8.87 -16.29
C GLY A 13 -11.22 -8.99 -15.00
N ALA A 14 -11.61 -8.27 -13.94
CA ALA A 14 -10.92 -8.28 -12.66
C ALA A 14 -11.22 -9.51 -11.79
N ALA A 15 -12.20 -10.35 -12.13
CA ALA A 15 -12.69 -11.40 -11.22
C ALA A 15 -11.66 -12.50 -10.92
N LEU A 16 -10.92 -12.97 -11.93
CA LEU A 16 -9.87 -13.97 -11.74
C LEU A 16 -8.75 -13.42 -10.88
N LEU A 17 -8.30 -12.19 -11.17
CA LEU A 17 -7.25 -11.52 -10.43
C LEU A 17 -7.68 -11.21 -8.98
N ALA A 18 -8.93 -10.85 -8.75
CA ALA A 18 -9.47 -10.64 -7.39
C ALA A 18 -9.41 -11.93 -6.56
N ALA A 19 -9.76 -13.07 -7.16
CA ALA A 19 -9.67 -14.37 -6.49
C ALA A 19 -8.22 -14.77 -6.19
N GLU A 20 -7.30 -14.52 -7.13
CA GLU A 20 -5.87 -14.77 -6.94
C GLU A 20 -5.28 -13.90 -5.81
N ILE A 21 -5.59 -12.60 -5.80
CA ILE A 21 -5.18 -11.68 -4.72
C ILE A 21 -5.74 -12.13 -3.37
N LYS A 22 -7.01 -12.54 -3.31
CA LYS A 22 -7.63 -13.05 -2.07
C LYS A 22 -6.95 -14.32 -1.57
N ALA A 23 -6.51 -15.21 -2.47
CA ALA A 23 -5.76 -16.41 -2.09
C ALA A 23 -4.39 -16.08 -1.49
N ALA A 24 -3.73 -15.04 -2.00
CA ALA A 24 -2.45 -14.55 -1.47
C ALA A 24 -2.56 -13.77 -0.16
N LEU A 25 -3.76 -13.23 0.14
CA LEU A 25 -4.04 -12.42 1.32
C LEU A 25 -5.21 -13.00 2.12
N PRO A 26 -4.97 -14.07 2.93
CA PRO A 26 -5.99 -14.61 3.82
C PRO A 26 -6.59 -13.51 4.71
N GLY A 27 -7.94 -13.43 4.76
CA GLY A 27 -8.67 -12.40 5.49
C GLY A 27 -9.07 -11.16 4.67
N ALA A 28 -8.73 -11.11 3.38
CA ALA A 28 -9.24 -10.08 2.46
C ALA A 28 -10.67 -10.40 1.97
N GLU A 29 -11.44 -9.35 1.70
CA GLU A 29 -12.79 -9.41 1.15
C GLU A 29 -12.81 -8.82 -0.27
N ILE A 30 -13.49 -9.49 -1.18
CA ILE A 30 -13.78 -8.97 -2.51
C ILE A 30 -15.05 -8.12 -2.43
N HIS A 31 -14.90 -6.83 -2.63
CA HIS A 31 -16.00 -5.90 -2.82
C HIS A 31 -16.25 -5.76 -4.32
N SER A 32 -17.42 -6.21 -4.78
CA SER A 32 -17.80 -6.19 -6.20
C SER A 32 -18.90 -5.17 -6.46
N ARG A 33 -18.73 -4.35 -7.50
CA ARG A 33 -19.79 -3.45 -7.94
C ARG A 33 -20.97 -4.27 -8.49
N GLN A 34 -22.19 -3.91 -8.13
CA GLN A 34 -23.38 -4.59 -8.62
C GLN A 34 -23.40 -4.66 -10.16
N GLY A 35 -23.73 -5.84 -10.69
CA GLY A 35 -23.76 -6.11 -12.13
C GLY A 35 -22.40 -6.43 -12.78
N VAL A 36 -21.31 -6.48 -12.00
CA VAL A 36 -19.96 -6.77 -12.52
C VAL A 36 -19.54 -8.23 -12.31
N GLY A 37 -19.84 -8.79 -11.14
CA GLY A 37 -19.46 -10.15 -10.77
C GLY A 37 -19.78 -10.47 -9.31
N SER A 38 -19.47 -11.68 -8.88
CA SER A 38 -19.59 -12.08 -7.47
C SER A 38 -18.48 -11.46 -6.62
N GLY A 39 -18.81 -11.18 -5.36
CA GLY A 39 -17.88 -10.72 -4.33
C GLY A 39 -18.49 -11.02 -2.96
N ASP A 40 -17.70 -10.91 -1.91
CA ASP A 40 -18.16 -11.06 -0.52
C ASP A 40 -19.07 -9.91 -0.11
N VAL A 41 -18.82 -8.71 -0.66
CA VAL A 41 -19.61 -7.49 -0.40
C VAL A 41 -20.02 -6.85 -1.71
N ALA A 42 -21.32 -6.58 -1.88
CA ALA A 42 -21.84 -5.85 -3.03
C ALA A 42 -21.96 -4.34 -2.74
N PHE A 43 -21.62 -3.49 -3.70
CA PHE A 43 -21.83 -2.04 -3.62
C PHE A 43 -22.24 -1.45 -4.96
N THR A 44 -22.75 -0.22 -4.97
CA THR A 44 -23.22 0.45 -6.21
C THR A 44 -22.31 1.61 -6.61
N GLU A 45 -22.15 2.59 -5.71
CA GLU A 45 -21.40 3.82 -5.99
C GLU A 45 -19.93 3.72 -5.57
N VAL A 46 -19.02 3.67 -6.55
CA VAL A 46 -17.57 3.47 -6.34
C VAL A 46 -16.97 4.49 -5.39
N GLY A 47 -17.19 5.78 -5.65
CA GLY A 47 -16.59 6.85 -4.85
C GLY A 47 -17.06 6.84 -3.40
N THR A 48 -18.36 6.63 -3.17
CA THR A 48 -18.94 6.55 -1.83
C THR A 48 -18.40 5.34 -1.06
N HIS A 49 -18.33 4.18 -1.71
CA HIS A 49 -17.82 2.96 -1.11
C HIS A 49 -16.34 3.07 -0.73
N LEU A 50 -15.49 3.56 -1.65
CA LEU A 50 -14.07 3.77 -1.40
C LEU A 50 -13.82 4.73 -0.24
N ARG A 51 -14.54 5.85 -0.18
CA ARG A 51 -14.40 6.82 0.92
C ARG A 51 -14.84 6.25 2.26
N ALA A 52 -15.89 5.42 2.29
CA ALA A 52 -16.33 4.76 3.52
C ALA A 52 -15.28 3.78 4.05
N LEU A 53 -14.68 2.96 3.17
CA LEU A 53 -13.58 2.05 3.53
C LEU A 53 -12.36 2.83 4.02
N PHE A 54 -11.99 3.89 3.32
CA PHE A 54 -10.85 4.73 3.67
C PHE A 54 -11.02 5.41 5.02
N ALA A 55 -12.21 5.98 5.30
CA ALA A 55 -12.53 6.59 6.58
C ALA A 55 -12.56 5.56 7.73
N ALA A 56 -12.85 4.30 7.43
CA ALA A 56 -12.78 3.19 8.39
C ALA A 56 -11.36 2.66 8.60
N GLY A 57 -10.33 3.26 7.99
CA GLY A 57 -8.94 2.82 8.10
C GLY A 57 -8.67 1.48 7.44
N ARG A 58 -9.53 1.03 6.50
CA ARG A 58 -9.35 -0.26 5.82
C ARG A 58 -8.35 -0.13 4.67
N PRO A 59 -7.35 -1.03 4.55
CA PRO A 59 -6.52 -1.11 3.35
C PRO A 59 -7.36 -1.42 2.11
N ILE A 60 -7.08 -0.73 1.00
CA ILE A 60 -7.82 -0.85 -0.25
C ILE A 60 -6.87 -1.31 -1.37
N ILE A 61 -7.26 -2.37 -2.07
CA ILE A 61 -6.62 -2.85 -3.30
C ILE A 61 -7.62 -2.69 -4.44
N GLY A 62 -7.45 -1.70 -5.30
CA GLY A 62 -8.32 -1.51 -6.47
C GLY A 62 -7.77 -2.16 -7.71
N ILE A 63 -8.51 -3.11 -8.29
CA ILE A 63 -8.19 -3.68 -9.60
C ILE A 63 -8.81 -2.79 -10.67
N CYS A 64 -8.09 -1.71 -10.98
CA CYS A 64 -8.55 -0.67 -11.89
C CYS A 64 -7.42 0.33 -12.20
N ALA A 65 -7.68 1.23 -13.15
CA ALA A 65 -6.82 2.40 -13.37
C ALA A 65 -6.64 3.21 -12.08
N SER A 66 -5.39 3.54 -11.74
CA SER A 66 -5.04 4.32 -10.53
C SER A 66 -5.80 5.64 -10.42
N ALA A 67 -6.07 6.30 -11.56
CA ALA A 67 -6.83 7.55 -11.62
C ALA A 67 -8.25 7.44 -11.02
N ILE A 68 -8.86 6.25 -11.01
CA ILE A 68 -10.17 6.04 -10.37
C ILE A 68 -10.03 6.20 -8.85
N LEU A 69 -9.06 5.52 -8.24
CA LEU A 69 -8.81 5.61 -6.80
C LEU A 69 -8.44 7.04 -6.39
N ILE A 70 -7.52 7.66 -7.13
CA ILE A 70 -7.08 9.04 -6.88
C ILE A 70 -8.26 10.00 -6.90
N ARG A 71 -9.08 9.99 -7.95
CA ARG A 71 -10.23 10.91 -8.07
C ARG A 71 -11.30 10.66 -7.01
N CYS A 72 -11.56 9.39 -6.67
CA CYS A 72 -12.57 9.04 -5.67
C CYS A 72 -12.19 9.47 -4.24
N LEU A 73 -10.89 9.36 -3.93
CA LEU A 73 -10.35 9.62 -2.59
C LEU A 73 -9.79 11.03 -2.40
N ALA A 74 -9.57 11.81 -3.47
CA ALA A 74 -8.98 13.15 -3.39
C ALA A 74 -9.62 14.05 -2.32
N GLY A 75 -10.95 14.04 -2.20
CA GLY A 75 -11.69 14.83 -1.20
C GLY A 75 -11.68 14.25 0.22
N ALA A 76 -11.09 13.07 0.43
CA ALA A 76 -10.99 12.38 1.71
C ALA A 76 -9.56 12.34 2.27
N LEU A 77 -8.58 12.86 1.52
CA LEU A 77 -7.17 12.92 1.96
C LEU A 77 -7.03 13.86 3.15
N GLY A 78 -6.11 13.53 4.05
CA GLY A 78 -5.90 14.26 5.30
C GLY A 78 -4.46 14.10 5.80
N ASP A 79 -4.31 13.62 7.02
CA ASP A 79 -2.99 13.36 7.59
C ASP A 79 -2.42 12.04 7.04
N LYS A 80 -1.45 12.16 6.12
CA LYS A 80 -0.74 11.04 5.48
C LYS A 80 -0.15 10.01 6.45
N THR A 81 0.02 10.34 7.74
CA THR A 81 0.60 9.44 8.74
C THR A 81 -0.39 8.41 9.28
N VAL A 82 -1.69 8.63 9.07
CA VAL A 82 -2.76 7.73 9.54
C VAL A 82 -3.67 7.23 8.42
N GLU A 83 -3.42 7.64 7.18
CA GLU A 83 -4.15 7.16 6.02
C GLU A 83 -3.91 5.65 5.80
N PRO A 84 -4.95 4.85 5.54
CA PRO A 84 -4.77 3.44 5.27
C PRO A 84 -4.09 3.22 3.90
N PRO A 85 -3.46 2.05 3.71
CA PRO A 85 -2.90 1.67 2.41
C PRO A 85 -3.93 1.73 1.29
N VAL A 86 -3.55 2.36 0.17
CA VAL A 86 -4.32 2.31 -1.07
C VAL A 86 -3.40 1.90 -2.20
N ILE A 87 -3.75 0.81 -2.89
CA ILE A 87 -2.95 0.18 -3.92
C ILE A 87 -3.80 0.03 -5.18
N ALA A 88 -3.28 0.43 -6.33
CA ALA A 88 -3.86 0.11 -7.63
C ALA A 88 -3.16 -1.12 -8.23
N VAL A 89 -3.95 -2.05 -8.77
CA VAL A 89 -3.43 -3.19 -9.54
C VAL A 89 -4.00 -3.09 -10.94
N ALA A 90 -3.15 -3.23 -11.96
CA ALA A 90 -3.60 -3.30 -13.35
C ALA A 90 -4.53 -4.52 -13.54
N GLU A 91 -5.56 -4.40 -14.39
CA GLU A 91 -6.53 -5.50 -14.57
C GLU A 91 -5.88 -6.79 -15.10
N ASP A 92 -4.77 -6.67 -15.84
CA ASP A 92 -3.96 -7.78 -16.33
C ASP A 92 -2.90 -8.26 -15.31
N GLY A 93 -2.88 -7.71 -14.09
CA GLY A 93 -1.93 -8.06 -13.03
C GLY A 93 -0.49 -7.56 -13.26
N SER A 94 -0.21 -6.86 -14.36
CA SER A 94 1.16 -6.51 -14.79
C SER A 94 1.88 -5.52 -13.87
N ALA A 95 1.13 -4.72 -13.11
CA ALA A 95 1.68 -3.70 -12.23
C ALA A 95 0.88 -3.57 -10.92
N VAL A 96 1.62 -3.38 -9.82
CA VAL A 96 1.09 -3.07 -8.48
C VAL A 96 1.63 -1.70 -8.07
N VAL A 97 0.76 -0.73 -7.88
CA VAL A 97 1.14 0.67 -7.65
C VAL A 97 0.62 1.14 -6.29
N PRO A 98 1.50 1.31 -5.28
CA PRO A 98 1.10 1.97 -4.04
C PRO A 98 0.80 3.45 -4.30
N LEU A 99 -0.36 3.93 -3.82
CA LEU A 99 -0.83 5.30 -4.04
C LEU A 99 -0.82 6.13 -2.75
N LEU A 100 -1.28 5.56 -1.63
CA LEU A 100 -1.44 6.24 -0.34
C LEU A 100 -1.10 5.28 0.81
N GLY A 101 -0.94 5.84 2.01
CA GLY A 101 -0.74 5.04 3.23
C GLY A 101 0.61 4.34 3.31
N GLY A 102 1.68 4.99 2.82
CA GLY A 102 3.04 4.46 2.93
C GLY A 102 3.40 4.10 4.38
N HIS A 103 3.01 4.95 5.33
CA HIS A 103 3.22 4.75 6.78
C HIS A 103 2.36 3.62 7.39
N GLY A 104 1.35 3.18 6.64
CA GLY A 104 0.48 2.06 6.98
C GLY A 104 0.89 0.76 6.31
N GLY A 105 2.08 0.71 5.69
CA GLY A 105 2.61 -0.48 5.02
C GLY A 105 2.16 -0.67 3.57
N ALA A 106 1.75 0.39 2.87
CA ALA A 106 1.33 0.27 1.46
C ALA A 106 2.43 -0.28 0.54
N ASN A 107 3.69 0.10 0.77
CA ASN A 107 4.82 -0.36 -0.03
C ASN A 107 5.15 -1.83 0.26
N GLU A 108 5.14 -2.24 1.54
CA GLU A 108 5.31 -3.64 1.94
C GLU A 108 4.19 -4.52 1.36
N LEU A 109 2.93 -4.09 1.48
CA LEU A 109 1.79 -4.81 0.93
C LEU A 109 1.87 -4.91 -0.61
N SER A 110 2.31 -3.84 -1.27
CA SER A 110 2.53 -3.83 -2.73
C SER A 110 3.62 -4.82 -3.16
N GLN A 111 4.74 -4.92 -2.42
CA GLN A 111 5.78 -5.91 -2.69
C GLN A 111 5.31 -7.34 -2.44
N ARG A 112 4.50 -7.57 -1.40
CA ARG A 112 3.88 -8.88 -1.13
C ARG A 112 2.95 -9.29 -2.28
N LEU A 113 2.10 -8.38 -2.74
CA LEU A 113 1.22 -8.59 -3.89
C LEU A 113 2.01 -8.86 -5.18
N ALA A 114 2.98 -8.02 -5.50
CA ALA A 114 3.79 -8.17 -6.70
C ALA A 114 4.52 -9.52 -6.74
N ARG A 115 5.04 -9.99 -5.60
CA ARG A 115 5.63 -11.34 -5.49
C ARG A 115 4.61 -12.45 -5.73
N ALA A 116 3.40 -12.32 -5.18
CA ALA A 116 2.35 -13.32 -5.37
C ALA A 116 1.86 -13.39 -6.82
N LEU A 117 1.79 -12.25 -7.50
CA LEU A 117 1.31 -12.12 -8.88
C LEU A 117 2.43 -12.30 -9.94
N GLY A 118 3.69 -12.47 -9.52
CA GLY A 118 4.82 -12.47 -10.44
C GLY A 118 5.01 -11.15 -11.21
N SER A 119 4.59 -10.03 -10.61
CA SER A 119 4.57 -8.70 -11.23
C SER A 119 5.51 -7.71 -10.53
N VAL A 120 5.45 -6.44 -10.93
CA VAL A 120 6.33 -5.38 -10.38
C VAL A 120 5.54 -4.46 -9.45
N ALA A 121 6.05 -4.27 -8.23
CA ALA A 121 5.64 -3.19 -7.36
C ALA A 121 6.31 -1.88 -7.80
N ALA A 122 5.53 -0.93 -8.33
CA ALA A 122 6.00 0.36 -8.81
C ALA A 122 6.25 1.34 -7.65
N ILE A 123 7.17 1.00 -6.76
CA ILE A 123 7.57 1.85 -5.64
C ILE A 123 8.36 3.05 -6.17
N THR A 124 7.96 4.25 -5.75
CA THR A 124 8.57 5.51 -6.18
C THR A 124 9.20 6.30 -5.04
N THR A 125 9.02 5.87 -3.79
CA THR A 125 9.61 6.51 -2.62
C THR A 125 11.14 6.45 -2.70
N ALA A 126 11.80 7.60 -2.78
CA ALA A 126 13.24 7.66 -3.03
C ALA A 126 14.09 6.91 -2.00
N SER A 127 13.74 6.96 -0.71
CA SER A 127 14.45 6.24 0.34
C SER A 127 14.32 4.72 0.19
N GLU A 128 13.12 4.22 -0.10
CA GLU A 128 12.91 2.78 -0.30
C GLU A 128 13.60 2.27 -1.57
N VAL A 129 13.56 3.03 -2.66
CA VAL A 129 14.26 2.67 -3.90
C VAL A 129 15.78 2.61 -3.68
N ARG A 130 16.33 3.53 -2.89
CA ARG A 130 17.78 3.63 -2.70
C ARG A 130 18.33 2.74 -1.59
N PHE A 131 17.56 2.54 -0.53
CA PHE A 131 18.02 1.89 0.70
C PHE A 131 17.26 0.59 1.01
N GLY A 132 16.28 0.21 0.19
CA GLY A 132 15.47 -0.99 0.42
C GLY A 132 14.51 -0.90 1.61
N LEU A 133 14.43 0.27 2.27
CA LEU A 133 13.62 0.45 3.47
C LEU A 133 13.09 1.87 3.65
N SER A 134 12.01 1.95 4.42
CA SER A 134 11.41 3.19 4.91
C SER A 134 12.14 3.65 6.17
N LEU A 135 12.80 4.81 6.11
CA LEU A 135 13.61 5.35 7.22
C LEU A 135 12.78 6.17 8.21
N ASP A 136 11.51 6.45 7.87
CA ASP A 136 10.51 7.11 8.71
C ASP A 136 9.58 6.14 9.43
N GLU A 137 9.81 4.83 9.27
CA GLU A 137 9.15 3.75 9.99
C GLU A 137 10.19 2.94 10.76
N ALA A 138 9.99 2.81 12.08
CA ALA A 138 10.83 1.94 12.88
C ALA A 138 10.34 0.48 12.77
N PRO A 139 11.24 -0.49 12.58
CA PRO A 139 10.86 -1.91 12.58
C PRO A 139 10.40 -2.35 13.97
N GLU A 140 9.80 -3.54 14.05
CA GLU A 140 9.34 -4.12 15.31
C GLU A 140 10.45 -4.16 16.37
N GLY A 141 10.14 -3.69 17.58
CA GLY A 141 11.11 -3.57 18.68
C GLY A 141 11.93 -2.27 18.67
N TYR A 142 11.80 -1.43 17.63
CA TYR A 142 12.48 -0.14 17.53
C TYR A 142 11.49 1.02 17.62
N ARG A 143 11.99 2.19 17.99
CA ARG A 143 11.23 3.45 17.92
C ARG A 143 12.12 4.56 17.38
N LEU A 144 11.52 5.48 16.63
CA LEU A 144 12.17 6.73 16.29
C LEU A 144 12.26 7.59 17.54
N ALA A 145 13.48 7.93 17.97
CA ALA A 145 13.73 8.71 19.18
C ALA A 145 13.10 10.10 19.08
N ASP A 146 13.27 10.77 17.93
CA ASP A 146 12.63 12.05 17.63
C ASP A 146 12.30 12.13 16.14
N ARG A 147 10.99 12.18 15.84
CA ARG A 147 10.46 12.21 14.48
C ARG A 147 10.77 13.53 13.75
N VAL A 148 11.10 14.60 14.47
CA VAL A 148 11.45 15.90 13.88
C VAL A 148 12.72 15.80 13.04
N PHE A 149 13.68 14.96 13.46
CA PHE A 149 14.96 14.81 12.75
C PHE A 149 14.92 13.83 11.57
N VAL A 150 13.86 13.04 11.44
CA VAL A 150 13.76 12.00 10.38
C VAL A 150 13.83 12.62 8.99
N LYS A 151 13.02 13.65 8.71
CA LYS A 151 13.01 14.28 7.38
C LYS A 151 14.38 14.88 7.01
N PRO A 152 15.02 15.72 7.86
CA PRO A 152 16.38 16.19 7.59
C PRO A 152 17.41 15.06 7.42
N PHE A 153 17.34 14.02 8.24
CA PHE A 153 18.24 12.87 8.19
C PHE A 153 18.13 12.11 6.87
N VAL A 154 16.89 11.75 6.47
CA VAL A 154 16.62 11.08 5.19
C VAL A 154 17.07 11.94 4.01
N ALA A 155 16.82 13.26 4.06
CA ALA A 155 17.27 14.17 3.00
C ALA A 155 18.81 14.19 2.87
N GLN A 156 19.54 14.21 3.99
CA GLN A 156 21.01 14.17 3.97
C GLN A 156 21.54 12.85 3.40
N LEU A 157 20.95 11.72 3.79
CA LEU A 157 21.31 10.41 3.22
C LEU A 157 21.05 10.34 1.71
N LEU A 158 19.90 10.86 1.26
CA LEU A 158 19.59 10.97 -0.16
C LEU A 158 20.55 11.93 -0.90
N ALA A 159 21.11 12.92 -0.22
CA ALA A 159 22.17 13.78 -0.77
C ALA A 159 23.57 13.11 -0.78
N GLY A 160 23.70 11.87 -0.29
CA GLY A 160 24.95 11.12 -0.25
C GLY A 160 25.77 11.31 1.02
N ALA A 161 25.20 11.92 2.07
CA ALA A 161 25.85 11.93 3.37
C ALA A 161 26.01 10.49 3.91
N GLY A 162 27.10 10.24 4.63
CA GLY A 162 27.26 9.01 5.40
C GLY A 162 26.45 9.06 6.69
N CYS A 163 26.13 7.89 7.25
CA CYS A 163 25.65 7.77 8.62
C CYS A 163 26.54 6.80 9.41
N ARG A 164 26.42 6.86 10.73
CA ARG A 164 27.09 5.95 11.65
C ARG A 164 26.02 5.20 12.45
N LEU A 165 26.14 3.87 12.50
CA LEU A 165 25.33 3.04 13.38
C LEU A 165 26.05 2.90 14.73
N GLU A 166 25.39 3.33 15.79
CA GLU A 166 25.83 3.11 17.18
C GLU A 166 24.90 2.09 17.84
N GLY A 167 25.43 0.94 18.26
CA GLY A 167 24.67 -0.17 18.82
C GLY A 167 24.46 -1.35 17.86
N GLN A 168 23.42 -2.15 18.12
CA GLN A 168 23.05 -3.31 17.30
C GLN A 168 21.74 -3.02 16.54
N ALA A 169 21.78 -3.18 15.22
CA ALA A 169 20.63 -3.02 14.33
C ALA A 169 20.80 -3.96 13.13
N ASP A 170 20.61 -5.27 13.34
CA ASP A 170 20.85 -6.28 12.30
C ASP A 170 19.92 -6.11 11.09
N TRP A 171 18.71 -5.61 11.33
CA TRP A 171 17.74 -5.28 10.27
C TRP A 171 18.29 -4.26 9.26
N LEU A 172 19.10 -3.30 9.73
CA LEU A 172 19.70 -2.27 8.88
C LEU A 172 20.91 -2.80 8.09
N ARG A 173 21.59 -3.83 8.60
CA ARG A 173 22.70 -4.48 7.88
C ARG A 173 22.20 -5.39 6.75
N GLN A 174 20.96 -5.85 6.85
CA GLN A 174 20.34 -6.75 5.88
C GLN A 174 19.63 -6.01 4.73
N SER A 175 19.49 -4.69 4.83
CA SER A 175 18.68 -3.89 3.90
C SER A 175 19.38 -3.44 2.62
N GLY A 176 20.66 -3.78 2.43
CA GLY A 176 21.43 -3.44 1.22
C GLY A 176 22.87 -3.09 1.51
#